data_AF-A0A1A8HF49-F1
#
_entry.id   AF-A0A1A8HF49-F1
#
_cell.length_a   1.000
_cell.length_b   1.000
_cell.length_c   1.000
_cell.angle_alpha   90.00
_cell.angle_beta   90.00
_cell.angle_gamma   90.00
#
_symmetry.space_group_name_H-M   'P 1'
#
loop_
_entity.id
_entity.type
_entity.pdbx_description
1 polymer ?
#
loop_
_entity_poly.entity_id
_entity_poly.type
_entity_poly.pdbx_seq_one_letter_code
_entity_poly.pdbx_strand_id
1 'polypeptide(L)'
;FTNASFTIAIPENTPEGQPFLATPAVSFQKKPISYSLLINPSSLFSISAETGEISLTRAIDYESDQHRYLLLVRASEGQDSMSSAAEVRVVIVDENDCVPEFLQSIYSKDGVPET
;
A
#
# COMPACT_ATOMS: atom_id res chain seq x y z
N PHE A 1 6.34 7.93 -17.41
CA PHE A 1 5.76 8.43 -16.14
C PHE A 1 6.24 9.85 -15.88
N THR A 2 5.51 10.63 -15.08
CA THR A 2 5.97 11.95 -14.62
C THR A 2 7.12 11.85 -13.62
N ASN A 3 7.15 10.79 -12.81
CA ASN A 3 8.24 10.43 -11.91
C ASN A 3 8.71 9.00 -12.17
N ALA A 4 10.01 8.73 -11.98
CA ALA A 4 10.58 7.39 -12.11
C ALA A 4 10.32 6.52 -10.86
N SER A 5 10.05 7.14 -9.72
CA SER A 5 9.70 6.45 -8.49
C SER A 5 8.66 7.23 -7.67
N PHE A 6 7.84 6.48 -6.94
CA PHE A 6 6.85 6.99 -6.00
C PHE A 6 7.06 6.31 -4.65
N THR A 7 6.78 7.03 -3.57
CA THR A 7 6.76 6.46 -2.21
C THR A 7 5.50 6.96 -1.53
N ILE A 8 4.75 6.03 -0.94
CA ILE A 8 3.53 6.33 -0.22
C ILE A 8 3.44 5.50 1.06
N ALA A 9 2.90 6.12 2.10
CA ALA A 9 2.54 5.47 3.34
C ALA A 9 1.01 5.39 3.39
N ILE A 10 0.46 4.20 3.62
CA ILE A 10 -0.98 3.97 3.77
C ILE A 10 -1.24 3.31 5.14
N PRO A 11 -2.34 3.67 5.82
CA PRO A 11 -2.72 2.98 7.05
C PRO A 11 -3.19 1.55 6.75
N GLU A 12 -3.01 0.62 7.68
CA GLU A 12 -3.45 -0.78 7.49
C GLU A 12 -4.97 -0.91 7.26
N ASN A 13 -5.75 0.00 7.85
CA ASN A 13 -7.21 0.05 7.72
C ASN A 13 -7.69 0.59 6.36
N THR A 14 -6.77 0.81 5.40
CA THR A 14 -7.11 1.20 4.03
C THR A 14 -8.07 0.16 3.42
N PRO A 15 -9.29 0.55 3.03
CA PRO A 15 -10.26 -0.39 2.49
C PRO A 15 -9.79 -1.05 1.19
N GLU A 16 -10.16 -2.32 1.01
CA GLU A 16 -9.96 -3.00 -0.26
C GLU A 16 -10.70 -2.27 -1.40
N GLY A 17 -10.11 -2.27 -2.58
CA GLY A 17 -10.65 -1.60 -3.76
C GLY A 17 -10.58 -0.07 -3.73
N GLN A 18 -10.31 0.57 -2.59
CA GLN A 18 -10.13 2.01 -2.53
C GLN A 18 -8.78 2.41 -3.16
N PRO A 19 -8.75 3.30 -4.17
CA PRO A 19 -7.51 3.78 -4.75
C PRO A 19 -6.78 4.69 -3.77
N PHE A 20 -5.49 4.43 -3.55
CA PHE A 20 -4.64 5.22 -2.65
C PHE A 20 -3.51 5.97 -3.37
N LEU A 21 -3.18 5.60 -4.61
CA LEU A 21 -2.16 6.26 -5.41
C LEU A 21 -2.50 6.21 -6.90
N ALA A 22 -2.33 7.32 -7.62
CA ALA A 22 -2.34 7.34 -9.08
C ALA A 22 -0.91 7.50 -9.62
N THR A 23 -0.58 6.76 -10.69
CA THR A 23 0.75 6.78 -11.32
C THR A 23 0.71 7.36 -12.73
N PRO A 24 0.57 8.69 -12.89
CA PRO A 24 0.33 9.29 -14.20
C PRO A 24 1.51 9.08 -15.16
N ALA A 25 1.19 8.62 -16.36
CA ALA A 25 2.08 8.58 -17.50
C ALA A 25 1.48 9.38 -18.67
N VAL A 26 2.36 9.97 -19.48
CA VAL A 26 1.99 10.76 -20.66
C VAL A 26 2.73 10.19 -21.86
N SER A 27 1.99 10.04 -22.96
CA SER A 27 2.52 9.61 -24.24
C SER A 27 2.90 10.85 -25.05
N PHE A 28 4.13 10.88 -25.58
CA PHE A 28 4.55 11.93 -26.51
C PHE A 28 3.73 11.91 -27.82
N GLN A 29 3.24 10.74 -28.21
CA GLN A 29 2.40 10.55 -29.40
C GLN A 29 0.90 10.75 -29.11
N LYS A 30 0.53 11.10 -27.87
CA LYS A 30 -0.86 11.20 -27.39
C LYS A 30 -1.69 9.94 -27.63
N LYS A 31 -1.04 8.77 -27.58
CA LYS A 31 -1.71 7.47 -27.67
C LYS A 31 -2.33 7.08 -26.33
N PRO A 32 -3.38 6.23 -26.33
CA PRO A 32 -3.90 5.65 -25.11
C PRO A 32 -2.81 4.84 -24.41
N ILE A 33 -2.75 4.96 -23.09
CA ILE A 33 -1.80 4.25 -22.24
C ILE A 33 -2.56 3.21 -21.45
N SER A 34 -2.02 2.01 -21.39
CA SER A 34 -2.49 0.95 -20.51
C SER A 34 -1.49 0.70 -19.38
N TYR A 35 -1.99 0.60 -18.16
CA TYR A 35 -1.21 0.36 -16.95
C TYR A 35 -1.27 -1.10 -16.50
N SER A 36 -0.17 -1.60 -15.94
CA SER A 36 -0.07 -2.96 -15.41
C SER A 36 1.01 -3.06 -14.32
N LEU A 37 0.90 -4.05 -13.44
CA LEU A 37 1.93 -4.36 -12.45
C LEU A 37 2.84 -5.47 -12.98
N LEU A 38 4.13 -5.17 -13.15
CA LEU A 38 5.16 -6.16 -13.49
C LEU A 38 5.68 -6.89 -12.24
N ILE A 39 5.74 -6.18 -11.12
CA ILE A 39 6.06 -6.74 -9.81
C ILE A 39 4.90 -6.41 -8.88
N ASN A 40 4.27 -7.45 -8.35
CA ASN A 40 3.13 -7.38 -7.44
C ASN A 40 3.24 -8.49 -6.38
N PRO A 41 3.97 -8.26 -5.28
CA PRO A 41 4.15 -9.27 -4.24
C PRO A 41 2.80 -9.71 -3.68
N SER A 42 2.62 -11.03 -3.56
CA SER A 42 1.40 -11.67 -3.04
C SER A 42 0.10 -11.32 -3.77
N SER A 43 0.17 -10.69 -4.95
CA SER A 43 -1.00 -10.17 -5.68
C SER A 43 -1.88 -9.25 -4.81
N LEU A 44 -1.28 -8.56 -3.84
CA LEU A 44 -1.98 -7.72 -2.86
C LEU A 44 -2.49 -6.41 -3.46
N PHE A 45 -1.94 -6.00 -4.60
CA PHE A 45 -2.28 -4.75 -5.25
C PHE A 45 -3.00 -4.98 -6.57
N SER A 46 -3.92 -4.10 -6.90
CA SER A 46 -4.52 -4.00 -8.22
C SER A 46 -4.18 -2.64 -8.82
N ILE A 47 -4.16 -2.56 -10.16
CA ILE A 47 -4.03 -1.28 -10.86
C ILE A 47 -5.09 -1.17 -11.93
N SER A 48 -5.75 -0.01 -11.99
CA SER A 48 -6.65 0.33 -13.10
C SER A 48 -5.85 0.50 -14.38
N ALA A 49 -6.17 -0.29 -15.40
CA ALA A 49 -5.50 -0.25 -16.69
C ALA A 49 -5.70 1.09 -17.43
N GLU A 50 -6.74 1.85 -17.09
CA GLU A 50 -7.09 3.10 -17.76
C GLU A 50 -6.55 4.34 -17.03
N THR A 51 -6.60 4.33 -15.69
CA THR A 51 -6.27 5.50 -14.87
C THR A 51 -4.90 5.40 -14.18
N GLY A 52 -4.33 4.19 -14.07
CA GLY A 52 -3.08 3.96 -13.33
C GLY A 52 -3.24 4.11 -11.82
N GLU A 53 -4.47 4.06 -11.31
CA GLU A 53 -4.80 4.06 -9.89
C GLU A 53 -4.55 2.69 -9.27
N ILE A 54 -3.87 2.68 -8.13
CA ILE A 54 -3.49 1.48 -7.38
C ILE A 54 -4.36 1.37 -6.13
N SER A 55 -4.87 0.17 -5.88
CA SER A 55 -5.68 -0.18 -4.71
C SER A 55 -5.26 -1.54 -4.13
N LEU A 56 -5.74 -1.84 -2.94
CA LEU A 56 -5.57 -3.15 -2.29
C LEU A 56 -6.59 -4.17 -2.82
N THR A 57 -6.19 -5.43 -2.94
CA THR A 57 -7.08 -6.55 -3.31
C THR A 57 -7.71 -7.24 -2.10
N ARG A 58 -7.21 -6.96 -0.90
CA ARG A 58 -7.74 -7.39 0.40
C ARG A 58 -7.29 -6.43 1.50
N ALA A 59 -7.91 -6.49 2.67
CA ALA A 59 -7.42 -5.84 3.87
C ALA A 59 -6.00 -6.33 4.25
N ILE A 60 -5.22 -5.44 4.87
CA ILE A 60 -3.90 -5.71 5.45
C ILE A 60 -4.05 -5.81 6.96
N ASP A 61 -3.31 -6.73 7.56
CA ASP A 61 -3.19 -6.90 9.02
C ASP A 61 -1.74 -6.57 9.41
N TYR A 62 -1.49 -5.44 10.08
CA TYR A 62 -0.13 -4.97 10.35
C TYR A 62 0.68 -5.99 11.17
N GLU A 63 0.07 -6.74 12.07
CA GLU A 63 0.74 -7.72 12.92
C GLU A 63 1.15 -8.99 12.18
N SER A 64 0.43 -9.36 11.11
CA SER A 64 0.64 -10.61 10.38
C SER A 64 1.28 -10.43 8.99
N ASP A 65 1.08 -9.28 8.35
CA ASP A 65 1.54 -8.99 6.99
C ASP A 65 2.88 -8.22 6.94
N GLN A 66 3.42 -8.07 5.73
CA GLN A 66 4.64 -7.31 5.49
C GLN A 66 4.36 -5.80 5.49
N HIS A 67 5.22 -4.99 6.12
CA HIS A 67 4.98 -3.55 6.22
C HIS A 67 5.49 -2.73 5.03
N ARG A 68 6.22 -3.34 4.09
CA ARG A 68 6.87 -2.64 2.98
C ARG A 68 6.76 -3.43 1.70
N TYR A 69 6.23 -2.82 0.65
CA TYR A 69 6.09 -3.45 -0.65
C TYR A 69 6.77 -2.62 -1.73
N LEU A 70 7.43 -3.30 -2.67
CA LEU A 70 7.97 -2.70 -3.88
C LEU A 70 7.15 -3.21 -5.06
N LEU A 71 6.48 -2.28 -5.75
CA LEU A 71 5.77 -2.54 -6.98
C LEU A 71 6.57 -1.97 -8.15
N LEU A 72 6.44 -2.62 -9.31
CA LEU A 72 6.94 -2.09 -10.57
C LEU A 72 5.76 -1.88 -11.51
N VAL A 73 5.41 -0.63 -11.74
CA VAL A 73 4.28 -0.25 -12.59
C VAL A 73 4.78 -0.04 -14.01
N ARG A 74 4.12 -0.63 -15.00
CA ARG A 74 4.38 -0.42 -16.42
C ARG A 74 3.25 0.37 -17.05
N ALA A 75 3.61 1.40 -17.80
CA ALA A 75 2.73 2.12 -18.72
C ALA A 75 3.14 1.76 -20.16
N SER A 76 2.20 1.29 -20.98
CA SER A 76 2.44 0.87 -22.36
C SER A 76 1.45 1.51 -23.32
N GLU A 77 1.92 1.90 -24.51
CA GLU A 77 1.06 2.38 -25.61
C GLU A 77 0.46 1.24 -26.46
N GLY A 78 0.56 -0.02 -26.00
CA GLY A 78 0.15 -1.22 -26.74
C GLY A 78 1.15 -2.38 -26.62
N GLN A 79 0.90 -3.48 -27.33
CA GLN A 79 1.67 -4.74 -27.21
C GLN A 79 3.07 -4.67 -27.84
N ASP A 80 3.25 -3.90 -28.92
CA ASP A 80 4.53 -3.69 -29.64
C ASP A 80 5.03 -2.24 -29.60
N SER A 81 4.46 -1.41 -28.71
CA SER A 81 4.76 0.02 -28.64
C SER A 81 5.68 0.38 -27.47
N MET A 82 6.04 1.67 -27.39
CA MET A 82 6.88 2.17 -26.31
C MET A 82 6.24 1.89 -24.96
N SER A 83 7.07 1.47 -24.01
CA SER A 83 6.66 1.31 -22.62
C SER A 83 7.69 1.89 -21.69
N SER A 84 7.23 2.28 -20.51
CA SER A 84 8.03 2.82 -19.43
C SER A 84 7.66 2.09 -18.15
N ALA A 85 8.57 2.04 -17.18
CA ALA A 85 8.34 1.49 -15.87
C ALA A 85 8.66 2.52 -14.78
N ALA A 86 7.94 2.46 -13.67
CA ALA A 86 8.19 3.26 -12.47
C ALA A 86 8.11 2.39 -11.22
N GLU A 87 8.98 2.65 -10.26
CA GLU A 87 8.96 1.98 -8.96
C GLU A 87 7.93 2.62 -8.04
N VAL A 88 7.18 1.83 -7.29
CA VAL A 88 6.30 2.32 -6.22
C VAL A 88 6.66 1.61 -4.93
N ARG A 89 7.09 2.38 -3.93
CA ARG A 89 7.35 1.90 -2.57
C ARG A 89 6.12 2.20 -1.72
N VAL A 90 5.44 1.14 -1.28
CA VAL A 90 4.30 1.24 -0.37
C VAL A 90 4.76 0.86 1.03
N VAL A 91 4.51 1.72 2.01
CA VAL A 91 4.78 1.48 3.42
C VAL A 91 3.43 1.39 4.13
N ILE A 92 3.20 0.30 4.86
CA ILE A 92 2.03 0.16 5.73
C ILE A 92 2.39 0.81 7.06
N VAL A 93 1.49 1.64 7.54
CA VAL A 93 1.58 2.29 8.84
C VAL A 93 0.56 1.61 9.74
N ASP A 94 1.06 1.15 10.90
CA ASP A 94 0.25 0.70 12.03
C ASP A 94 -0.69 1.84 12.42
N GLU A 95 -1.99 1.59 12.37
CA GLU A 95 -2.93 2.46 13.05
C GLU A 95 -3.12 1.88 14.43
N ASN A 96 -2.92 2.67 15.48
CA ASN A 96 -3.01 2.20 16.85
C ASN A 96 -4.49 1.97 17.24
N ASP A 97 -5.13 0.97 16.64
CA ASP A 97 -6.46 0.44 16.92
C ASP A 97 -6.45 -0.53 18.12
N CYS A 98 -5.28 -0.74 18.73
CA CYS A 98 -5.13 -1.42 20.02
C CYS A 98 -5.86 -0.63 21.12
N VAL A 99 -7.11 -1.01 21.39
CA VAL A 99 -7.68 -0.86 22.73
C VAL A 99 -6.66 -1.45 23.72
N PRO A 100 -6.18 -0.70 24.73
CA PRO A 100 -5.21 -1.27 25.66
C PRO A 100 -5.89 -2.42 26.42
N GLU A 101 -5.45 -3.66 26.16
CA GLU A 101 -5.82 -4.80 27.00
C GLU A 101 -5.14 -4.63 28.36
N PHE A 102 -5.84 -4.02 29.30
CA PHE A 102 -5.45 -4.04 30.71
C PHE A 102 -5.62 -5.47 31.26
N LEU A 103 -4.60 -6.30 31.13
CA LEU A 103 -4.43 -7.49 31.98
C LEU A 103 -3.93 -7.06 33.36
N GLN A 104 -4.78 -6.36 34.13
CA GLN A 104 -4.51 -6.05 35.54
C GLN A 104 -5.66 -6.54 36.43
N SER A 105 -5.91 -7.85 36.37
CA SER A 105 -6.32 -8.60 37.56
C SER A 105 -5.02 -9.24 38.08
N ILE A 106 -4.19 -8.58 38.87
CA ILE A 106 -4.31 -8.45 40.32
C ILE A 106 -3.21 -7.47 40.75
N TYR A 107 -3.56 -6.25 41.15
CA TYR A 107 -2.76 -5.55 42.15
C TYR A 107 -3.41 -5.82 43.48
N SER A 108 -3.07 -6.95 44.09
CA SER A 108 -3.20 -7.07 45.53
C SER A 108 -2.31 -5.98 46.10
N LYS A 109 -2.92 -4.90 46.59
CA LYS A 109 -2.25 -3.99 47.50
C LYS A 109 -1.95 -4.82 48.75
N ASP A 110 -0.80 -5.48 48.80
CA ASP A 110 -0.25 -5.98 50.05
C ASP A 110 -0.13 -4.78 50.98
N GLY A 111 -0.95 -4.81 52.03
CA GLY A 111 -1.00 -3.77 53.03
C GLY A 111 0.33 -3.70 53.76
N VAL A 112 0.98 -2.53 53.69
CA VAL A 112 2.06 -2.19 54.61
C VAL A 112 1.49 -1.20 55.62
N PRO A 113 1.32 -1.57 56.90
CA PRO A 113 1.18 -0.60 57.96
C PRO A 113 2.58 -0.07 58.31
N GLU A 114 2.74 1.26 58.34
CA GLU A 114 3.87 1.89 59.03
C GLU A 114 3.37 2.86 60.10
N THR A 115 4.25 3.05 61.09
CA THR A 115 4.01 3.17 62.55
C THR A 115 3.53 4.54 63.03
#